data_AF-A0A1B1TTV4-F1
#
_entry.id   AF-A0A1B1TTV4-F1
#
_cell.length_a   1.000
_cell.length_b   1.000
_cell.length_c   1.000
_cell.angle_alpha   90.00
_cell.angle_beta   90.00
_cell.angle_gamma   90.00
#
_symmetry.space_group_name_H-M   'P 1'
#
loop_
_entity.id
_entity.type
_entity.pdbx_description
1 polymer ?
#
loop_
_entity_poly.entity_id
_entity_poly.type
_entity_poly.pdbx_seq_one_letter_code
_entity_poly.pdbx_strand_id
1 'polypeptide(L)'
;MTTITSPQTQRPSSIGEWTLKQTIETLSRPIPASMLGTKDRNITYLPWHNAVKILDKYCPGWTWEIVTIQASGDRLFLTGRLTLTVAEGNIYREATGTETLKLVKRTGEVVEHPYGDPSSNAESMAFRRACAKFGLGLYLYQ
;
A
#
# COMPACT_ATOMS: atom_id res chain seq x y z
N MET A 1 20.93 -21.34 -29.37
CA MET A 1 19.99 -20.21 -29.35
C MET A 1 19.66 -19.92 -27.89
N THR A 2 20.36 -18.97 -27.30
CA THR A 2 20.15 -18.56 -25.90
C THR A 2 19.00 -17.56 -25.90
N THR A 3 17.83 -17.98 -25.42
CA THR A 3 16.65 -17.12 -25.30
C THR A 3 16.98 -16.02 -24.29
N ILE A 4 17.21 -14.82 -24.80
CA ILE A 4 17.33 -13.61 -23.97
C ILE A 4 15.90 -13.29 -23.52
N THR A 5 15.51 -13.79 -22.36
CA THR A 5 14.23 -13.46 -21.74
C THR A 5 14.24 -11.98 -21.40
N SER A 6 13.36 -11.20 -22.02
CA SER A 6 13.24 -9.77 -21.74
C SER A 6 13.08 -9.52 -20.22
N PRO A 7 13.89 -8.66 -19.58
CA PRO A 7 13.94 -8.48 -18.12
C PRO A 7 12.65 -7.96 -17.47
N GLN A 8 11.62 -7.64 -18.27
CA GLN A 8 10.32 -7.17 -17.79
C GLN A 8 9.46 -8.26 -17.11
N THR A 9 9.81 -9.54 -17.19
CA THR A 9 8.97 -10.65 -16.68
C THR A 9 9.56 -11.43 -15.50
N GLN A 10 10.79 -11.14 -15.07
CA GLN A 10 11.39 -11.86 -13.96
C GLN A 10 10.72 -11.46 -12.63
N ARG A 11 10.38 -12.46 -11.82
CA ARG A 11 9.94 -12.34 -10.42
C ARG A 11 10.88 -13.18 -9.55
N PRO A 12 11.05 -12.87 -8.25
CA PRO A 12 11.85 -13.72 -7.39
C PRO A 12 11.20 -15.11 -7.28
N SER A 13 12.02 -16.15 -7.22
CA SER A 13 11.62 -17.55 -7.02
C SER A 13 11.66 -17.95 -5.53
N SER A 14 12.36 -17.19 -4.70
CA SER A 14 12.49 -17.41 -3.26
C SER A 14 12.46 -16.11 -2.45
N ILE A 15 12.16 -16.22 -1.15
CA ILE A 15 12.19 -15.10 -0.20
C ILE A 15 13.62 -14.57 -0.09
N GLY A 16 13.79 -13.24 -0.16
CA GLY A 16 15.12 -12.61 -0.05
C GLY A 16 16.02 -12.75 -1.28
N GLU A 17 15.53 -13.26 -2.41
CA GLU A 17 16.34 -13.40 -3.63
C GLU A 17 16.74 -12.07 -4.25
N TRP A 18 15.84 -11.09 -4.21
CA TRP A 18 16.06 -9.77 -4.80
C TRP A 18 16.68 -8.79 -3.81
N THR A 19 17.60 -7.97 -4.32
CA THR A 19 18.10 -6.80 -3.59
C THR A 19 17.00 -5.75 -3.39
N LEU A 20 17.19 -4.86 -2.41
CA LEU A 20 16.31 -3.70 -2.22
C LEU A 20 16.21 -2.86 -3.50
N LYS A 21 17.33 -2.69 -4.21
CA LYS A 21 17.38 -1.92 -5.47
C LYS A 21 16.48 -2.54 -6.55
N GLN A 22 16.63 -3.84 -6.82
CA GLN A 22 15.80 -4.55 -7.82
C GLN A 22 14.32 -4.52 -7.45
N THR A 23 14.02 -4.63 -6.16
CA THR A 23 12.66 -4.58 -5.63
C THR A 23 12.03 -3.20 -5.88
N ILE A 24 12.72 -2.11 -5.50
CA ILE A 24 12.22 -0.74 -5.71
C ILE A 24 12.07 -0.43 -7.20
N GLU A 25 13.05 -0.80 -8.04
CA GLU A 25 12.97 -0.61 -9.50
C GLU A 25 11.77 -1.35 -10.10
N THR A 26 11.44 -2.54 -9.59
CA THR A 26 10.28 -3.32 -10.07
C THR A 26 8.96 -2.74 -9.57
N LEU A 27 8.86 -2.40 -8.29
CA LEU A 27 7.65 -1.82 -7.71
C LEU A 27 7.34 -0.41 -8.24
N SER A 28 8.34 0.34 -8.68
CA SER A 28 8.18 1.68 -9.26
C SER A 28 7.63 1.67 -10.69
N ARG A 29 7.46 0.50 -11.33
CA ARG A 29 6.93 0.39 -12.68
C ARG A 29 5.45 0.82 -12.71
N PRO A 30 4.96 1.37 -13.85
CA PRO A 30 3.55 1.67 -14.02
C PRO A 30 2.66 0.44 -13.77
N ILE A 31 1.59 0.65 -13.02
CA ILE A 31 0.64 -0.41 -12.68
C ILE A 31 -0.37 -0.54 -13.83
N PRO A 32 -0.73 -1.76 -14.27
CA PRO A 32 -1.78 -1.94 -15.26
C PRO A 32 -3.09 -1.25 -14.85
N ALA A 33 -3.72 -0.54 -15.79
CA ALA A 33 -4.94 0.22 -15.51
C ALA A 33 -6.07 -0.64 -14.91
N SER A 34 -6.13 -1.94 -15.27
CA SER A 34 -7.09 -2.91 -14.71
C SER A 34 -6.92 -3.19 -13.22
N MET A 35 -5.77 -2.84 -12.64
CA MET A 35 -5.50 -2.97 -11.20
C MET A 35 -5.74 -1.66 -10.44
N LEU A 36 -6.07 -0.58 -11.14
CA LEU A 36 -6.32 0.73 -10.54
C LEU A 36 -7.83 0.97 -10.40
N GLY A 37 -8.20 1.70 -9.36
CA GLY A 37 -9.54 2.20 -9.17
C GLY A 37 -9.58 3.71 -9.39
N THR A 38 -10.79 4.24 -9.60
CA THR A 38 -11.04 5.67 -9.69
C THR A 38 -12.04 6.06 -8.61
N LYS A 39 -11.73 7.10 -7.84
CA LYS A 39 -12.64 7.69 -6.85
C LYS A 39 -13.06 9.09 -7.30
N ASP A 40 -14.04 9.66 -6.59
CA ASP A 40 -14.55 11.02 -6.73
C ASP A 40 -13.51 12.02 -7.25
N ARG A 41 -13.93 12.86 -8.20
CA ARG A 41 -13.08 13.84 -8.90
C ARG A 41 -12.00 13.22 -9.78
N ASN A 42 -12.24 12.01 -10.30
CA ASN A 42 -11.34 11.29 -11.22
C ASN A 42 -9.94 11.03 -10.63
N ILE A 43 -9.86 10.82 -9.30
CA ILE A 43 -8.60 10.49 -8.65
C ILE A 43 -8.34 8.99 -8.83
N THR A 44 -7.30 8.67 -9.59
CA THR A 44 -6.83 7.29 -9.76
C THR A 44 -6.08 6.85 -8.51
N TYR A 45 -6.36 5.65 -8.03
CA TYR A 45 -5.67 5.07 -6.88
C TYR A 45 -5.44 3.58 -7.06
N LEU A 46 -4.47 3.03 -6.33
CA LEU A 46 -4.26 1.59 -6.21
C LEU A 46 -5.12 1.04 -5.07
N PRO A 47 -6.11 0.16 -5.30
CA PRO A 47 -6.83 -0.52 -4.22
C PRO A 47 -5.89 -1.38 -3.38
N TRP A 48 -6.08 -1.41 -2.05
CA TRP A 48 -5.16 -2.07 -1.12
C TRP A 48 -4.97 -3.57 -1.43
N HIS A 49 -6.04 -4.28 -1.81
CA HIS A 49 -5.97 -5.70 -2.13
C HIS A 49 -5.20 -5.97 -3.43
N ASN A 50 -5.12 -5.00 -4.34
CA ASN A 50 -4.28 -5.11 -5.52
C ASN A 50 -2.81 -4.81 -5.19
N ALA A 51 -2.52 -3.94 -4.23
CA ALA A 51 -1.17 -3.81 -3.69
C ALA A 51 -0.68 -5.13 -3.07
N VAL A 52 -1.53 -5.83 -2.30
CA VAL A 52 -1.23 -7.18 -1.76
C VAL A 52 -0.81 -8.14 -2.86
N LYS A 53 -1.60 -8.27 -3.94
CA LYS A 53 -1.28 -9.17 -5.07
C LYS A 53 0.07 -8.84 -5.72
N ILE A 54 0.43 -7.55 -5.78
CA ILE A 54 1.72 -7.11 -6.35
C ILE A 54 2.87 -7.49 -5.41
N LEU A 55 2.71 -7.27 -4.10
CA LEU A 55 3.69 -7.68 -3.10
C LEU A 55 3.85 -9.21 -3.05
N ASP A 56 2.78 -9.98 -3.11
CA ASP A 56 2.85 -11.45 -3.19
C ASP A 56 3.66 -11.91 -4.41
N LYS A 57 3.55 -11.18 -5.52
CA LYS A 57 4.24 -11.51 -6.77
C LYS A 57 5.73 -11.17 -6.75
N TYR A 58 6.10 -10.03 -6.18
CA TYR A 58 7.46 -9.46 -6.31
C TYR A 58 8.24 -9.37 -5.01
N CYS A 59 7.59 -9.58 -3.87
CA CYS A 59 8.15 -9.45 -2.54
C CYS A 59 7.69 -10.62 -1.65
N PRO A 60 7.96 -11.88 -2.03
CA PRO A 60 7.55 -13.03 -1.24
C PRO A 60 8.12 -12.92 0.18
N GLY A 61 7.28 -13.18 1.19
CA GLY A 61 7.64 -13.02 2.60
C GLY A 61 7.56 -11.58 3.13
N TRP A 62 6.83 -10.69 2.46
CA TRP A 62 6.46 -9.39 3.03
C TRP A 62 5.54 -9.56 4.25
N THR A 63 5.62 -8.62 5.19
CA THR A 63 4.72 -8.57 6.35
C THR A 63 4.14 -7.17 6.53
N TRP A 64 2.98 -7.11 7.19
CA TRP A 64 2.35 -5.87 7.60
C TRP A 64 1.96 -5.93 9.06
N GLU A 65 2.24 -4.86 9.79
CA GLU A 65 1.97 -4.74 11.22
C GLU A 65 1.34 -3.38 11.52
N ILE A 66 0.33 -3.36 12.39
CA ILE A 66 -0.17 -2.12 12.99
C ILE A 66 0.75 -1.80 14.17
N VAL A 67 1.50 -0.70 14.06
CA VAL A 67 2.50 -0.28 15.06
C VAL A 67 1.84 0.53 16.17
N THR A 68 1.00 1.50 15.80
CA THR A 68 0.28 2.33 16.76
C THR A 68 -1.12 2.65 16.25
N ILE A 69 -2.06 2.70 17.20
CA ILE A 69 -3.40 3.25 17.01
C ILE A 69 -3.59 4.32 18.08
N GLN A 70 -3.96 5.52 17.66
CA GLN A 70 -4.25 6.65 18.53
C GLN A 70 -5.55 7.30 18.10
N ALA A 71 -6.41 7.62 19.06
CA ALA A 71 -7.60 8.42 18.82
C ALA A 71 -7.41 9.79 19.48
N SER A 72 -7.73 10.86 18.76
CA SER A 72 -7.73 12.23 19.30
C SER A 72 -8.95 12.98 18.78
N GLY A 73 -9.84 13.38 19.68
CA GLY A 73 -11.11 13.99 19.34
C GLY A 73 -11.99 13.05 18.51
N ASP A 74 -12.37 13.49 17.32
CA ASP A 74 -13.21 12.75 16.36
C ASP A 74 -12.39 11.96 15.33
N ARG A 75 -11.10 11.74 15.57
CA ARG A 75 -10.18 11.21 14.56
C ARG A 75 -9.35 10.04 15.06
N LEU A 76 -9.22 9.04 14.20
CA LEU A 76 -8.30 7.92 14.35
C LEU A 76 -7.02 8.20 13.56
N PHE A 77 -5.89 7.91 14.18
CA PHE A 77 -4.57 7.89 13.58
C PHE A 77 -3.99 6.50 13.74
N LEU A 78 -3.56 5.90 12.64
CA LEU A 78 -2.96 4.58 12.60
C LEU A 78 -1.60 4.67 11.93
N THR A 79 -0.56 4.14 12.57
CA THR A 79 0.74 3.92 11.95
C THR A 79 0.91 2.44 11.69
N GLY A 80 1.19 2.08 10.44
CA GLY A 80 1.49 0.70 10.08
C GLY A 80 2.86 0.58 9.41
N ARG A 81 3.43 -0.62 9.48
CA ARG A 81 4.77 -0.97 9.02
C ARG A 81 4.68 -2.04 7.96
N LEU A 82 5.20 -1.75 6.77
CA LEU A 82 5.44 -2.74 5.74
C LEU A 82 6.91 -3.16 5.81
N THR A 83 7.16 -4.46 5.98
CA THR A 83 8.50 -5.05 5.97
C THR A 83 8.66 -5.91 4.73
N LEU A 84 9.73 -5.70 3.98
CA LEU A 84 10.12 -6.53 2.85
C LEU A 84 11.36 -7.35 3.24
N THR A 85 11.32 -8.65 2.96
CA THR A 85 12.48 -9.53 3.09
C THR A 85 13.26 -9.53 1.77
N VAL A 86 14.39 -8.83 1.74
CA VAL A 86 15.28 -8.69 0.57
C VAL A 86 16.63 -9.35 0.84
N ALA A 87 17.52 -9.38 -0.15
CA ALA A 87 18.84 -10.01 -0.05
C ALA A 87 19.70 -9.40 1.08
N GLU A 88 19.51 -8.10 1.36
CA GLU A 88 20.17 -7.38 2.44
C GLU A 88 19.53 -7.63 3.82
N GLY A 89 18.46 -8.43 3.89
CA GLY A 89 17.69 -8.72 5.11
C GLY A 89 16.33 -8.06 5.14
N ASN A 90 15.80 -7.82 6.34
CA ASN A 90 14.47 -7.23 6.53
C ASN A 90 14.55 -5.70 6.52
N ILE A 91 13.91 -5.08 5.54
CA ILE A 91 13.84 -3.62 5.42
C ILE A 91 12.38 -3.20 5.57
N TYR A 92 12.10 -2.25 6.47
CA TYR A 92 10.75 -1.79 6.71
C TYR A 92 10.58 -0.29 6.44
N ARG A 93 9.36 0.08 6.07
CA ARG A 93 8.92 1.48 6.01
C ARG A 93 7.54 1.61 6.63
N GLU A 94 7.38 2.68 7.40
CA GLU A 94 6.14 2.98 8.10
C GLU A 94 5.39 4.10 7.40
N ALA A 95 4.07 4.11 7.52
CA ALA A 95 3.26 5.24 7.11
C ALA A 95 2.01 5.35 7.96
N THR A 96 1.43 6.55 7.94
CA THR A 96 0.24 6.87 8.70
C THR A 96 -1.00 6.90 7.80
N GLY A 97 -2.11 6.43 8.36
CA GLY A 97 -3.44 6.61 7.84
C GLY A 97 -4.33 7.25 8.89
N THR A 98 -5.34 7.98 8.43
CA THR A 98 -6.24 8.69 9.32
C THR A 98 -7.65 8.60 8.79
N GLU A 99 -8.61 8.48 9.70
CA GLU A 99 -10.02 8.52 9.35
C GLU A 99 -10.81 9.20 10.47
N THR A 100 -11.91 9.88 10.12
CA THR A 100 -12.83 10.36 11.16
C THR A 100 -13.53 9.17 11.83
N LEU A 101 -13.85 9.28 13.11
CA LEU A 101 -14.58 8.25 13.84
C LEU A 101 -16.08 8.32 13.55
N LYS A 102 -16.58 9.51 13.22
CA LYS A 102 -18.00 9.78 12.95
C LYS A 102 -18.09 10.79 11.81
N LEU A 103 -19.10 10.66 10.97
CA LEU A 103 -19.40 11.66 9.96
C LEU A 103 -20.44 12.64 10.49
N VAL A 104 -20.17 13.93 10.34
CA VAL A 104 -21.16 14.97 10.63
C VAL A 104 -21.73 15.47 9.31
N LYS A 105 -23.02 15.21 9.07
CA LYS A 105 -23.71 15.76 7.89
C LYS A 105 -23.77 17.28 7.99
N ARG A 106 -24.02 17.95 6.86
CA ARG A 106 -24.27 19.41 6.82
C ARG A 106 -25.43 19.85 7.72
N THR A 107 -26.35 18.93 8.05
CA THR A 107 -27.47 19.14 8.97
C THR A 107 -27.07 19.14 10.45
N GLY A 108 -25.81 18.83 10.78
CA GLY A 108 -25.33 18.62 12.14
C GLY A 108 -25.58 17.21 12.69
N GLU A 109 -26.26 16.35 11.92
CA GLU A 109 -26.52 14.96 12.29
C GLU A 109 -25.22 14.13 12.25
N VAL A 110 -24.96 13.42 13.34
CA VAL A 110 -23.83 12.50 13.48
C VAL A 110 -24.26 11.14 12.96
N VAL A 111 -23.58 10.64 11.94
CA VAL A 111 -23.87 9.34 11.32
C VAL A 111 -22.61 8.48 11.22
N GLU A 112 -22.84 7.17 11.16
CA GLU A 112 -21.79 6.19 10.91
C GLU A 112 -21.22 6.33 9.49
N HIS A 113 -19.99 5.85 9.31
CA HIS A 113 -19.36 5.83 8.00
C HIS A 113 -20.13 4.90 7.04
N PRO A 114 -20.50 5.34 5.83
CA PRO A 114 -21.26 4.53 4.89
C PRO A 114 -20.44 3.39 4.27
N TYR A 115 -19.10 3.44 4.35
CA TYR A 115 -18.20 2.46 3.76
C TYR A 115 -17.02 2.16 4.68
N GLY A 116 -16.98 0.93 5.19
CA GLY A 116 -15.93 0.45 6.10
C GLY A 116 -15.96 1.13 7.47
N ASP A 117 -15.33 0.51 8.45
CA ASP A 117 -15.10 1.15 9.74
C ASP A 117 -13.86 2.10 9.65
N PRO A 118 -13.76 3.10 10.55
CA PRO A 118 -12.66 4.05 10.56
C PRO A 118 -11.26 3.40 10.60
N SER A 119 -11.12 2.27 11.29
CA SER A 119 -9.83 1.60 11.44
C SER A 119 -9.39 0.90 10.15
N SER A 120 -10.29 0.21 9.46
CA SER A 120 -10.03 -0.39 8.14
C SER A 120 -9.64 0.65 7.10
N ASN A 121 -10.31 1.80 7.09
CA ASN A 121 -10.02 2.89 6.16
C ASN A 121 -8.64 3.53 6.45
N ALA A 122 -8.35 3.79 7.72
CA ALA A 122 -7.04 4.29 8.15
C ALA A 122 -5.92 3.28 7.82
N GLU A 123 -6.11 1.99 8.08
CA GLU A 123 -5.14 0.95 7.74
C GLU A 123 -4.89 0.88 6.24
N SER A 124 -5.93 0.84 5.41
CA SER A 124 -5.82 0.86 3.95
C SER A 124 -5.02 2.07 3.44
N MET A 125 -5.19 3.23 4.07
CA MET A 125 -4.41 4.43 3.75
C MET A 125 -2.94 4.28 4.16
N ALA A 126 -2.67 3.83 5.38
CA ALA A 126 -1.32 3.60 5.89
C ALA A 126 -0.57 2.59 5.02
N PHE A 127 -1.20 1.45 4.72
CA PHE A 127 -0.62 0.37 3.93
C PHE A 127 -0.20 0.83 2.54
N ARG A 128 -1.09 1.51 1.80
CA ARG A 128 -0.78 2.02 0.46
C ARG A 128 0.30 3.09 0.46
N ARG A 129 0.38 3.92 1.50
CA ARG A 129 1.46 4.91 1.65
C ARG A 129 2.79 4.23 1.97
N ALA A 130 2.80 3.18 2.80
CA ALA A 130 3.99 2.39 3.07
C ALA A 130 4.48 1.69 1.80
N CYS A 131 3.57 1.12 1.00
CA CYS A 131 3.86 0.59 -0.34
C CYS A 131 4.50 1.64 -1.25
N ALA A 132 3.92 2.85 -1.32
CA ALA A 132 4.44 3.95 -2.13
C ALA A 132 5.85 4.39 -1.72
N LYS A 133 6.21 4.26 -0.43
CA LYS A 133 7.57 4.52 0.04
C LYS A 133 8.60 3.50 -0.47
N PHE A 134 8.17 2.35 -0.99
CA PHE A 134 9.00 1.39 -1.75
C PHE A 134 8.84 1.53 -3.28
N GLY A 135 8.13 2.57 -3.75
CA GLY A 135 7.90 2.85 -5.17
C GLY A 135 6.53 2.39 -5.69
N LEU A 136 5.88 1.44 -5.01
CA LEU A 136 4.61 0.86 -5.48
C LEU A 136 3.48 1.88 -5.55
N GLY A 137 3.12 2.28 -6.78
CA GLY A 137 2.06 3.26 -7.02
C GLY A 137 2.40 4.68 -6.57
N LEU A 138 3.68 5.00 -6.37
CA LEU A 138 4.12 6.34 -5.93
C LEU A 138 3.70 7.44 -6.91
N TYR A 139 3.73 7.17 -8.22
CA TYR A 139 3.34 8.13 -9.25
C TYR A 139 1.84 8.51 -9.21
N LEU A 140 0.99 7.75 -8.51
CA LEU A 140 -0.44 8.04 -8.38
C LEU A 140 -0.73 9.20 -7.40
N TYR A 141 0.30 9.71 -6.72
CA TYR A 141 0.20 10.84 -5.78
C TYR A 141 0.60 12.19 -6.41
N GLN A 142 0.90 12.20 -7.71
CA GLN A 142 1.26 13.39 -8.50
C GLN A 142 0.04 13.87 -9.28
#